data_AF-A0A2D9C8K4-F1
#
_entry.id   AF-A0A2D9C8K4-F1
#
_cell.length_a   1.000
_cell.length_b   1.000
_cell.length_c   1.000
_cell.angle_alpha   90.00
_cell.angle_beta   90.00
_cell.angle_gamma   90.00
#
_symmetry.space_group_name_H-M   'P 1'
#
loop_
_entity.id
_entity.type
_entity.pdbx_description
1 polymer ?
#
loop_
_entity_poly.entity_id
_entity_poly.type
_entity_poly.pdbx_seq_one_letter_code
_entity_poly.pdbx_strand_id
1 'polypeptide(L)'
;MTIIQFDTALPEYAAPGERPVLQLLVDLCLRDEGRVSVWDGEEFSVQGCNSKDNILKNLAQTDMDQLEAFDKDGNYLGFFLLIYNNGSEGEPMVVISDYSSNEWCDRVYHRLSEVFGGYEI
;
A
#
# COMPACT_ATOMS: atom_id res chain seq x y z
N MET A 1 -15.29 15.04 -9.39
CA MET A 1 -14.65 14.89 -8.07
C MET A 1 -15.04 13.51 -7.56
N THR A 2 -14.11 12.56 -7.57
CA THR A 2 -14.35 11.23 -7.01
C THR A 2 -14.16 11.33 -5.50
N ILE A 3 -15.21 11.01 -4.72
CA ILE A 3 -15.08 10.91 -3.27
C ILE A 3 -14.37 9.59 -2.98
N ILE A 4 -13.16 9.66 -2.44
CA ILE A 4 -12.43 8.48 -1.97
C ILE A 4 -12.98 8.18 -0.57
N GLN A 5 -13.69 7.06 -0.42
CA GLN A 5 -14.07 6.52 0.87
C GLN A 5 -13.01 5.52 1.31
N PHE A 6 -12.62 5.61 2.57
CA PHE A 6 -11.68 4.69 3.21
C PHE A 6 -12.26 4.21 4.53
N ASP A 7 -11.91 2.99 4.92
CA ASP A 7 -12.25 2.44 6.22
C ASP A 7 -11.34 3.07 7.28
N THR A 8 -11.90 3.87 8.18
CA THR A 8 -11.12 4.51 9.24
C THR A 8 -10.52 3.53 10.22
N ALA A 9 -10.99 2.27 10.28
CA ALA A 9 -10.52 1.26 11.22
C ALA A 9 -9.38 0.39 10.68
N LEU A 10 -9.04 0.47 9.38
CA LEU A 10 -8.05 -0.41 8.75
C LEU A 10 -6.95 0.36 7.98
N PRO A 11 -5.70 -0.15 7.97
CA PRO A 11 -5.17 -1.21 8.84
C PRO A 11 -5.21 -0.78 10.32
N GLU A 12 -5.53 -1.72 11.21
CA GLU A 12 -5.88 -1.43 12.62
C GLU A 12 -4.76 -0.68 13.36
N TYR A 13 -3.52 -1.12 13.15
CA TYR A 13 -2.34 -0.63 13.85
C TYR A 13 -1.55 0.44 13.09
N ALA A 14 -1.89 0.72 11.83
CA ALA A 14 -1.30 1.83 11.08
C ALA A 14 -1.77 3.17 11.66
N ALA A 15 -0.92 4.22 11.57
CA ALA A 15 -1.31 5.54 12.02
C ALA A 15 -2.50 6.06 11.20
N PRO A 16 -3.46 6.83 11.80
CA PRO A 16 -4.66 7.27 11.09
C PRO A 16 -4.40 8.02 9.77
N GLY A 17 -3.28 8.76 9.68
CA GLY A 17 -2.88 9.47 8.48
C GLY A 17 -2.39 8.56 7.34
N GLU A 18 -1.87 7.37 7.64
CA GLU A 18 -1.33 6.42 6.67
C GLU A 18 -2.43 5.56 6.03
N ARG A 19 -3.51 5.31 6.77
CA ARG A 19 -4.62 4.42 6.36
C ARG A 19 -5.17 4.75 4.98
N PRO A 20 -5.43 6.01 4.60
CA PRO A 20 -5.90 6.33 3.25
C PRO A 20 -4.88 5.98 2.14
N VAL A 21 -3.58 6.17 2.39
CA VAL A 21 -2.50 5.85 1.44
C VAL A 21 -2.45 4.34 1.24
N LEU A 22 -2.41 3.58 2.33
CA LEU A 22 -2.37 2.11 2.33
C LEU A 22 -3.59 1.52 1.61
N GLN A 23 -4.79 2.05 1.86
CA GLN A 23 -6.01 1.57 1.22
C GLN A 23 -6.06 1.85 -0.27
N LEU A 24 -5.63 3.04 -0.70
CA LEU A 24 -5.56 3.35 -2.13
C LEU A 24 -4.44 2.55 -2.80
N LEU A 25 -3.31 2.31 -2.14
CA LEU A 25 -2.25 1.45 -2.66
C LEU A 25 -2.78 0.04 -2.94
N VAL A 26 -3.47 -0.57 -1.97
CA VAL A 26 -4.11 -1.89 -2.16
C VAL A 26 -5.14 -1.85 -3.29
N ASP A 27 -5.98 -0.82 -3.37
CA ASP A 27 -6.92 -0.67 -4.49
C ASP A 27 -6.22 -0.61 -5.85
N LEU A 28 -5.08 0.08 -5.94
CA LEU A 28 -4.28 0.18 -7.17
C LEU A 28 -3.67 -1.16 -7.56
N CYS A 29 -3.14 -1.91 -6.59
CA CYS A 29 -2.58 -3.25 -6.81
C CYS A 29 -3.63 -4.28 -7.24
N LEU A 30 -4.88 -4.13 -6.78
CA LEU A 30 -5.99 -5.05 -7.10
C LEU A 30 -6.76 -4.69 -8.38
N ARG A 31 -6.37 -3.62 -9.09
CA ARG A 31 -6.97 -3.28 -10.39
C ARG A 31 -6.74 -4.40 -11.40
N ASP A 32 -7.66 -4.49 -12.36
CA ASP A 32 -7.57 -5.42 -13.48
C ASP A 32 -7.32 -6.88 -13.04
N GLU A 33 -7.99 -7.29 -11.95
CA GLU A 33 -7.89 -8.63 -11.34
C GLU A 33 -6.51 -8.97 -10.77
N GLY A 34 -5.73 -7.94 -10.40
CA GLY A 34 -4.46 -8.07 -9.72
C GLY A 34 -4.55 -8.73 -8.35
N ARG A 35 -3.39 -9.17 -7.85
CA ARG A 35 -3.25 -9.92 -6.60
C ARG A 35 -2.09 -9.35 -5.79
N VAL A 36 -2.17 -9.51 -4.48
CA VAL A 36 -1.18 -9.00 -3.53
C VAL A 36 -0.68 -10.10 -2.62
N SER A 37 0.62 -10.10 -2.35
CA SER A 37 1.22 -10.80 -1.22
C SER A 37 1.76 -9.78 -0.22
N VAL A 38 1.74 -10.12 1.06
CA VAL A 38 2.28 -9.30 2.16
C VAL A 38 3.30 -10.14 2.89
N TRP A 39 4.54 -9.65 2.94
CA TRP A 39 5.61 -10.21 3.77
C TRP A 39 5.85 -9.27 4.96
N ASP A 40 5.76 -9.79 6.17
CA ASP A 40 5.68 -8.98 7.41
C ASP A 40 7.02 -8.72 8.11
N GLY A 41 8.14 -8.98 7.42
CA GLY A 41 9.47 -8.97 8.01
C GLY A 41 10.02 -10.36 8.34
N GLU A 42 9.15 -11.38 8.40
CA GLU A 42 9.55 -12.75 8.71
C GLU A 42 8.98 -13.74 7.69
N GLU A 43 7.67 -13.70 7.46
CA GLU A 43 6.96 -14.62 6.57
C GLU A 43 5.88 -13.92 5.74
N PHE A 44 5.32 -14.65 4.77
CA PHE A 44 4.19 -14.14 4.00
C PHE A 44 2.88 -14.39 4.75
N SER A 45 2.39 -13.36 5.44
CA SER A 45 1.08 -13.35 6.11
C SER A 45 -0.08 -13.45 5.12
N VAL A 46 0.12 -12.96 3.88
CA VAL A 46 -0.83 -13.06 2.77
C VAL A 46 -0.08 -13.46 1.50
N GLN A 47 -0.61 -14.40 0.72
CA GLN A 47 -0.02 -14.85 -0.56
C GLN A 47 -1.05 -14.82 -1.69
N GLY A 48 -0.81 -14.02 -2.72
CA GLY A 48 -1.63 -13.98 -3.94
C GLY A 48 -3.12 -13.71 -3.68
N CYS A 49 -3.44 -12.79 -2.77
CA CYS A 49 -4.81 -12.48 -2.37
C CYS A 49 -5.40 -11.35 -3.22
N ASN A 50 -6.70 -11.40 -3.49
CA ASN A 50 -7.47 -10.34 -4.14
C ASN A 50 -8.58 -9.75 -3.25
N SER A 51 -8.59 -10.11 -1.96
CA SER A 51 -9.52 -9.55 -0.98
C SER A 51 -8.88 -8.38 -0.27
N LYS A 52 -9.30 -7.15 -0.62
CA LYS A 52 -8.85 -5.91 0.01
C LYS A 52 -8.92 -5.99 1.55
N ASP A 53 -10.05 -6.44 2.09
CA ASP A 53 -10.27 -6.54 3.53
C ASP A 53 -9.26 -7.49 4.19
N ASN A 54 -9.00 -8.66 3.57
CA ASN A 54 -8.01 -9.59 4.09
C ASN A 54 -6.59 -9.01 4.05
N ILE A 55 -6.22 -8.34 2.97
CA ILE A 55 -4.91 -7.69 2.84
C ILE A 55 -4.75 -6.61 3.92
N LEU A 56 -5.71 -5.70 4.06
CA LEU A 56 -5.63 -4.60 5.02
C LEU A 56 -5.61 -5.07 6.48
N LYS A 57 -6.28 -6.18 6.80
CA LYS A 57 -6.22 -6.80 8.14
C LYS A 57 -4.87 -7.40 8.49
N ASN A 58 -4.06 -7.74 7.48
CA ASN A 58 -2.73 -8.32 7.66
C ASN A 58 -1.60 -7.30 7.43
N LEU A 59 -1.92 -6.06 7.07
CA LEU A 59 -0.95 -4.96 7.10
C LEU A 59 -0.77 -4.43 8.52
N ALA A 60 0.42 -3.87 8.77
CA ALA A 60 0.80 -3.21 10.02
C ALA A 60 0.74 -4.11 11.26
N GLN A 61 0.87 -5.43 11.11
CA GLN A 61 0.96 -6.36 12.24
C GLN A 61 2.36 -6.32 12.89
N THR A 62 3.35 -5.83 12.14
CA THR A 62 4.74 -5.61 12.55
C THR A 62 5.17 -4.18 12.18
N ASP A 63 6.44 -3.83 12.42
CA ASP A 63 6.97 -2.49 12.13
C ASP A 63 7.10 -2.19 10.62
N MET A 64 7.14 -3.23 9.78
CA MET A 64 7.28 -3.07 8.33
C MET A 64 6.64 -4.22 7.55
N ASP A 65 6.11 -3.89 6.37
CA ASP A 65 5.64 -4.88 5.41
C ASP A 65 6.30 -4.66 4.04
N GLN A 66 6.55 -5.75 3.31
CA GLN A 66 6.76 -5.70 1.87
C GLN A 66 5.47 -6.15 1.17
N LEU A 67 4.83 -5.22 0.47
CA LEU A 67 3.64 -5.48 -0.34
C LEU A 67 4.06 -5.78 -1.78
N GLU A 68 3.83 -7.01 -2.22
CA GLU A 68 4.14 -7.45 -3.58
C GLU A 68 2.89 -7.49 -4.44
N ALA A 69 2.96 -6.90 -5.64
CA ALA A 69 1.86 -6.84 -6.58
C ALA A 69 2.08 -7.79 -7.76
N PHE A 70 1.00 -8.43 -8.19
CA PHE A 70 0.96 -9.35 -9.31
C PHE A 70 -0.21 -9.01 -10.23
N ASP A 71 -0.04 -9.21 -11.54
CA ASP A 71 -1.15 -9.11 -12.48
C ASP A 71 -2.10 -10.32 -12.38
N LYS A 72 -3.19 -10.29 -13.16
CA LYS A 72 -4.18 -11.38 -13.23
C LYS A 72 -3.60 -12.74 -13.63
N ASP A 73 -2.50 -12.73 -14.38
CA ASP A 73 -1.84 -13.94 -14.89
C ASP A 73 -0.76 -14.44 -13.91
N GLY A 74 -0.56 -13.74 -12.78
CA GLY A 74 0.40 -14.07 -11.74
C GLY A 74 1.82 -13.56 -12.01
N ASN A 75 2.01 -12.69 -13.00
CA ASN A 75 3.32 -12.09 -13.24
C ASN A 75 3.59 -11.02 -12.18
N TYR A 76 4.81 -11.05 -11.63
CA TYR A 76 5.26 -10.06 -10.66
C TYR A 76 5.39 -8.67 -11.29
N LEU A 77 4.76 -7.67 -10.67
CA LEU A 77 4.76 -6.28 -11.13
C LEU A 77 5.76 -5.41 -10.35
N GLY A 78 6.02 -5.75 -9.09
CA GLY A 78 6.92 -5.01 -8.21
C GLY A 78 6.51 -5.09 -6.74
N PHE A 79 7.26 -4.41 -5.88
CA PHE A 79 6.96 -4.29 -4.46
C PHE A 79 6.91 -2.83 -4.00
N PHE A 80 6.30 -2.64 -2.82
CA PHE A 80 6.38 -1.44 -2.00
C PHE A 80 6.82 -1.84 -0.60
N LEU A 81 7.87 -1.20 -0.09
CA LEU A 81 8.33 -1.32 1.29
C LEU A 81 7.56 -0.30 2.14
N LEU A 82 6.82 -0.81 3.12
CA LEU A 82 5.98 -0.04 4.02
C LEU A 82 6.65 -0.04 5.39
N ILE A 83 6.97 1.14 5.92
CA ILE A 83 7.46 1.29 7.30
C ILE A 83 6.47 2.19 8.03
N TYR A 84 5.82 1.64 9.04
CA TYR A 84 4.74 2.30 9.75
C TYR A 84 5.26 3.33 10.74
N ASN A 85 4.53 4.42 10.90
CA ASN A 85 4.85 5.52 11.82
C ASN A 85 6.27 6.10 11.62
N ASN A 86 6.78 6.08 10.38
CA ASN A 86 8.13 6.48 10.00
C ASN A 86 8.27 8.01 9.78
N GLY A 87 7.60 8.82 10.62
CA GLY A 87 7.51 10.28 10.42
C GLY A 87 6.33 10.72 9.54
N SER A 88 5.31 9.88 9.40
CA SER A 88 4.10 10.14 8.61
C SER A 88 3.19 11.27 9.15
N GLU A 89 3.60 11.94 10.23
CA GLU A 89 2.87 13.08 10.83
C GLU A 89 2.89 14.28 9.89
N GLY A 90 1.77 14.51 9.20
CA GLY A 90 1.65 15.60 8.21
C GLY A 90 2.14 15.25 6.81
N GLU A 91 2.87 14.14 6.65
CA GLU A 91 3.37 13.63 5.36
C GLU A 91 3.06 12.13 5.20
N PRO A 92 1.79 11.76 4.93
CA PRO A 92 1.34 10.36 4.99
C PRO A 92 2.00 9.46 3.94
N MET A 93 2.57 10.03 2.87
CA MET A 93 3.29 9.28 1.83
C MET A 93 4.58 8.62 2.33
N VAL A 94 5.16 9.10 3.44
CA VAL A 94 6.42 8.58 4.00
C VAL A 94 6.31 7.11 4.44
N VAL A 95 5.09 6.62 4.69
CA VAL A 95 4.85 5.19 4.96
C VAL A 95 5.39 4.30 3.84
N ILE A 96 5.39 4.76 2.59
CA ILE A 96 6.04 4.08 1.46
C ILE A 96 7.51 4.49 1.45
N SER A 97 8.33 3.70 2.12
CA SER A 97 9.76 4.01 2.35
C SER A 97 10.66 3.63 1.16
N ASP A 98 10.27 2.63 0.38
CA ASP A 98 10.94 2.26 -0.87
C ASP A 98 9.96 1.51 -1.79
N TYR A 99 10.29 1.38 -3.07
CA TYR A 99 9.51 0.58 -4.02
C TYR A 99 10.35 0.17 -5.24
N SER A 100 9.88 -0.82 -6.00
CA SER A 100 10.57 -1.24 -7.23
C SER A 100 10.68 -0.10 -8.25
N SER A 101 11.89 0.28 -8.64
CA SER A 101 12.14 1.28 -9.69
C SER A 101 11.74 0.77 -11.08
N ASN A 102 10.44 0.77 -11.39
CA ASN A 102 9.87 0.37 -12.67
C ASN A 102 8.60 1.17 -13.01
N GLU A 103 8.24 1.16 -14.30
CA GLU A 103 7.14 1.98 -14.83
C GLU A 103 5.78 1.69 -14.16
N TRP A 104 5.53 0.47 -13.71
CA TRP A 104 4.28 0.13 -13.07
C TRP A 104 4.19 0.71 -11.66
N CYS A 105 5.23 0.51 -10.83
CA CYS A 105 5.29 1.07 -9.49
C CYS A 105 5.37 2.60 -9.50
N ASP A 106 6.08 3.20 -10.46
CA ASP A 106 6.15 4.66 -10.63
C ASP A 106 4.75 5.25 -10.86
N ARG A 107 3.94 4.64 -11.72
CA ARG A 107 2.56 5.09 -11.96
C ARG A 107 1.68 4.98 -10.71
N VAL A 108 1.83 3.91 -9.94
CA VAL A 108 1.11 3.72 -8.67
C VAL A 108 1.52 4.79 -7.65
N TYR A 109 2.83 4.99 -7.46
CA TYR A 109 3.36 5.98 -6.53
C TYR A 109 2.96 7.41 -6.92
N HIS A 110 3.11 7.79 -8.19
CA HIS A 110 2.67 9.11 -8.66
C HIS A 110 1.18 9.32 -8.43
N ARG A 111 0.35 8.29 -8.66
CA ARG A 111 -1.09 8.39 -8.41
C ARG A 111 -1.41 8.61 -6.93
N LEU A 112 -0.68 7.96 -6.03
CA LEU A 112 -0.81 8.20 -4.59
C LEU A 112 -0.36 9.61 -4.22
N SER A 113 0.76 10.06 -4.77
CA SER A 113 1.30 11.42 -4.56
C SER A 113 0.36 12.52 -5.07
N GLU A 114 -0.34 12.33 -6.19
CA GLU A 114 -1.38 13.27 -6.65
C GLU A 114 -2.53 13.47 -5.64
N VAL A 115 -2.80 12.45 -4.80
CA VAL A 115 -3.92 12.46 -3.85
C VAL A 115 -3.47 12.85 -2.45
N PHE A 116 -2.28 12.42 -2.04
CA PHE A 116 -1.78 12.51 -0.67
C PHE A 116 -0.45 13.24 -0.52
N GLY A 117 0.22 13.58 -1.62
CA GLY A 117 1.43 14.38 -1.60
C GLY A 117 1.13 15.79 -1.14
N GLY A 118 1.91 16.29 -0.18
CA GLY A 118 1.96 17.70 0.14
C GLY A 118 2.58 18.49 -1.01
N TYR A 119 2.19 19.75 -1.18
CA TYR A 119 2.94 20.65 -2.06
C TYR A 119 4.37 20.77 -1.52
N GLU A 120 5.37 20.46 -2.35
CA GLU A 120 6.72 21.00 -2.12
C GLU A 120 6.58 22.53 -2.09
N ILE A 121 6.90 23.14 -0.94
CA ILE A 121 7.02 24.59 -0.76
C ILE A 121 8.36 25.08 -1.28
#